data_AF-A0A6M8HN58-F1
#
_entry.id   AF-A0A6M8HN58-F1
#
_cell.length_a   1.000
_cell.length_b   1.000
_cell.length_c   1.000
_cell.angle_alpha   90.00
_cell.angle_beta   90.00
_cell.angle_gamma   90.00
#
_symmetry.space_group_name_H-M   'P 1'
#
loop_
_entity.id
_entity.type
_entity.pdbx_description
1 polymer ?
#
loop_
_entity_poly.entity_id
_entity_poly.type
_entity_poly.pdbx_seq_one_letter_code
_entity_poly.pdbx_strand_id
1 'polypeptide(L)'
;MQTSLVPTRTFTLGVETSALSLRRDDSGNWTGGRVGVGALIGSKCGVSAPVLSAWLGRTASAADMRAVTPATMAAIFGANYWNQVHADSLPAGIDLMTVDHGFSRGAVTSAMLLQRVLGTVADGWIGAGTLAAIAGFAAASVPPSVIDAVALQEGLGVQQDGNIGPVTLAALSALSPIEGLLVALYAAQVHDYRGRKEAAANPGWFTRARNRLHAGQGLVPAASTPA
;
A
#
# COMPACT_ATOMS: atom_id res chain seq x y z
N MET A 1 8.62 -15.90 7.77
CA MET A 1 7.43 -16.17 8.61
C MET A 1 6.44 -15.06 8.33
N GLN A 2 5.20 -15.39 7.93
CA GLN A 2 4.12 -14.49 7.49
C GLN A 2 3.51 -13.67 8.65
N THR A 3 4.32 -13.01 9.46
CA THR A 3 3.86 -12.43 10.73
C THR A 3 2.85 -11.29 10.56
N SER A 4 2.84 -10.63 9.41
CA SER A 4 2.05 -9.43 9.11
C SER A 4 0.94 -9.63 8.07
N LEU A 5 0.78 -10.82 7.47
CA LEU A 5 -0.21 -11.05 6.40
C LEU A 5 -1.64 -10.75 6.88
N VAL A 6 -2.00 -11.29 8.04
CA VAL A 6 -3.33 -11.09 8.64
C VAL A 6 -3.59 -9.61 8.94
N PRO A 7 -2.76 -8.89 9.72
CA PRO A 7 -2.99 -7.48 9.98
C PRO A 7 -2.95 -6.63 8.70
N THR A 8 -2.09 -6.96 7.73
CA THR A 8 -2.02 -6.25 6.45
C THR A 8 -3.31 -6.38 5.66
N ARG A 9 -3.82 -7.61 5.52
CA ARG A 9 -5.08 -7.87 4.84
C ARG A 9 -6.25 -7.17 5.53
N THR A 10 -6.31 -7.23 6.86
CA THR A 10 -7.36 -6.56 7.66
C THR A 10 -7.33 -5.04 7.47
N PHE A 11 -6.14 -4.42 7.47
CA PHE A 11 -6.01 -2.99 7.19
C PHE A 11 -6.46 -2.66 5.75
N THR A 12 -5.97 -3.44 4.78
CA THR A 12 -6.14 -3.15 3.35
C THR A 12 -7.61 -3.24 2.94
N LEU A 13 -8.30 -4.27 3.41
CA LEU A 13 -9.66 -4.55 2.97
C LEU A 13 -10.72 -3.99 3.92
N GLY A 14 -10.28 -3.46 5.07
CA GLY A 14 -11.15 -3.02 6.15
C GLY A 14 -11.85 -4.20 6.83
N VAL A 15 -12.82 -3.88 7.69
CA VAL A 15 -13.77 -4.87 8.20
C VAL A 15 -14.70 -5.22 7.04
N GLU A 16 -14.32 -6.20 6.23
CA GLU A 16 -15.10 -6.56 5.05
C GLU A 16 -16.51 -6.95 5.43
N THR A 17 -17.49 -6.23 4.89
CA THR A 17 -18.85 -6.73 4.90
C THR A 17 -18.92 -7.84 3.84
N SER A 18 -19.41 -9.01 4.23
CA SER A 18 -19.73 -10.09 3.31
C SER A 18 -20.97 -9.78 2.45
N ALA A 19 -21.51 -8.56 2.59
CA ALA A 19 -22.68 -8.06 1.88
C ALA A 19 -22.35 -7.77 0.41
N LEU A 20 -23.30 -8.08 -0.46
CA LEU A 20 -23.25 -7.74 -1.87
C LEU A 20 -23.67 -6.26 -2.06
N SER A 21 -22.80 -5.46 -2.68
CA SER A 21 -23.13 -4.12 -3.16
C SER A 21 -23.55 -4.16 -4.63
N LEU A 22 -24.66 -3.52 -4.97
CA LEU A 22 -25.18 -3.38 -6.35
C LEU A 22 -25.40 -1.91 -6.75
N ARG A 23 -24.70 -0.98 -6.08
CA ARG A 23 -24.73 0.44 -6.39
C ARG A 23 -24.37 0.69 -7.85
N ARG A 24 -25.23 1.40 -8.59
CA ARG A 24 -25.07 1.61 -10.04
C ARG A 24 -24.01 2.67 -10.38
N ASP A 25 -23.81 3.62 -9.48
CA ASP A 25 -22.81 4.69 -9.54
C ASP A 25 -21.39 4.22 -9.19
N ASP A 26 -21.25 2.99 -8.70
CA ASP A 26 -19.97 2.37 -8.37
C ASP A 26 -19.42 1.59 -9.56
N SER A 27 -18.33 2.09 -10.18
CA SER A 27 -17.70 1.44 -11.33
C SER A 27 -17.19 0.04 -11.02
N GLY A 28 -16.87 -0.28 -9.76
CA GLY A 28 -16.43 -1.61 -9.32
C GLY A 28 -17.52 -2.68 -9.40
N ASN A 29 -18.79 -2.29 -9.51
CA ASN A 29 -19.91 -3.22 -9.62
C ASN A 29 -20.19 -3.67 -11.06
N TRP A 30 -19.52 -3.06 -12.05
CA TRP A 30 -19.70 -3.33 -13.48
C TRP A 30 -18.55 -4.18 -14.02
N THR A 31 -18.85 -5.23 -14.79
CA THR A 31 -17.80 -6.12 -15.34
C THR A 31 -16.78 -5.40 -16.23
N GLY A 32 -17.15 -4.27 -16.84
CA GLY A 32 -16.25 -3.42 -17.61
C GLY A 32 -15.43 -2.42 -16.80
N GLY A 33 -15.54 -2.40 -15.47
CA GLY A 33 -14.79 -1.50 -14.58
C GLY A 33 -15.14 -0.01 -14.73
N ARG A 34 -16.25 0.31 -15.41
CA ARG A 34 -16.77 1.66 -15.62
C ARG A 34 -18.29 1.62 -15.47
N VAL A 35 -18.86 2.70 -14.94
CA VAL A 35 -20.32 2.82 -14.79
C VAL A 35 -20.99 2.64 -16.15
N GLY A 36 -21.95 1.71 -16.21
CA GLY A 36 -22.72 1.40 -17.42
C GLY A 36 -22.00 0.51 -18.44
N VAL A 37 -20.77 0.06 -18.20
CA VAL A 37 -20.01 -0.78 -19.14
C VAL A 37 -20.01 -2.24 -18.69
N GLY A 38 -20.64 -3.10 -19.49
CA GLY A 38 -20.80 -4.53 -19.18
C GLY A 38 -22.01 -4.80 -18.27
N ALA A 39 -21.97 -5.92 -17.53
CA ALA A 39 -23.05 -6.31 -16.64
C ALA A 39 -22.84 -5.76 -15.22
N LEU A 40 -23.91 -5.28 -14.59
CA LEU A 40 -23.93 -4.91 -13.18
C LEU A 40 -24.07 -6.19 -12.34
N ILE A 41 -22.94 -6.74 -11.87
CA ILE A 41 -22.92 -7.96 -11.04
C ILE A 41 -22.62 -7.68 -9.57
N GLY A 42 -22.15 -6.48 -9.26
CA GLY A 42 -21.86 -6.04 -7.90
C GLY A 42 -20.41 -6.26 -7.47
N SER A 43 -20.18 -6.03 -6.18
CA SER A 43 -18.94 -6.34 -5.47
C SER A 43 -19.28 -6.96 -4.12
N LYS A 44 -18.43 -7.86 -3.63
CA LYS A 44 -18.65 -8.60 -2.38
C LYS A 44 -17.30 -8.96 -1.76
N CYS A 45 -17.17 -8.88 -0.44
CA CYS A 45 -15.91 -9.19 0.27
C CYS A 45 -14.70 -8.47 -0.35
N GLY A 46 -14.82 -7.15 -0.58
CA GLY A 46 -13.75 -6.36 -1.20
C GLY A 46 -13.41 -6.68 -2.67
N VAL A 47 -14.03 -7.71 -3.27
CA VAL A 47 -13.78 -8.12 -4.66
C VAL A 47 -14.75 -7.41 -5.61
N SER A 48 -14.20 -6.66 -6.56
CA SER A 48 -14.96 -5.98 -7.60
C SER A 48 -15.25 -6.91 -8.79
N ALA A 49 -16.27 -6.58 -9.58
CA ALA A 49 -16.65 -7.30 -10.80
C ALA A 49 -15.49 -7.50 -11.80
N PRO A 50 -14.68 -6.48 -12.15
CA PRO A 50 -13.56 -6.67 -13.07
C PRO A 50 -12.44 -7.53 -12.45
N VAL A 51 -12.19 -7.41 -11.14
CA VAL A 51 -11.19 -8.24 -10.45
C VAL A 51 -11.61 -9.70 -10.44
N LEU A 52 -12.88 -10.00 -10.15
CA LEU A 52 -13.39 -11.37 -10.22
C LEU A 52 -13.32 -11.93 -11.65
N SER A 53 -13.62 -11.11 -12.65
CA SER A 53 -13.53 -11.54 -14.06
C SER A 53 -12.09 -11.87 -14.47
N ALA A 54 -11.13 -11.04 -14.08
CA ALA A 54 -9.72 -11.29 -14.30
C ALA A 54 -9.24 -12.56 -13.57
N TRP A 55 -9.66 -12.75 -12.32
CA TRP A 55 -9.35 -13.94 -11.52
C TRP A 55 -9.88 -15.23 -12.16
N LEU A 56 -11.10 -15.21 -12.69
CA LEU A 56 -11.72 -16.36 -13.35
C LEU A 56 -11.19 -16.60 -14.78
N GLY A 57 -10.45 -15.65 -15.36
CA GLY A 57 -10.04 -15.69 -16.77
C GLY A 57 -11.21 -15.57 -17.76
N ARG A 58 -12.38 -15.15 -17.29
CA ARG A 58 -13.61 -14.95 -18.09
C ARG A 58 -14.49 -13.88 -17.47
N THR A 59 -15.41 -13.30 -18.24
CA THR A 59 -16.43 -12.39 -17.67
C THR A 59 -17.20 -13.10 -16.55
N ALA A 60 -17.18 -12.51 -15.36
CA ALA A 60 -17.89 -13.03 -14.20
C ALA A 60 -19.40 -12.78 -14.33
N SER A 61 -20.20 -13.73 -13.87
CA SER A 61 -21.65 -13.63 -13.77
C SER A 61 -22.09 -13.11 -12.39
N ALA A 62 -23.36 -12.71 -12.28
CA ALA A 62 -23.94 -12.37 -10.98
C ALA A 62 -24.01 -13.58 -10.03
N ALA A 63 -24.02 -14.81 -10.55
CA ALA A 63 -23.92 -16.01 -9.74
C ALA A 63 -22.52 -16.17 -9.15
N ASP A 64 -21.47 -15.96 -9.97
CA ASP A 64 -20.08 -15.97 -9.52
C ASP A 64 -19.86 -14.94 -8.39
N MET A 65 -20.35 -13.72 -8.56
CA MET A 65 -20.20 -12.66 -7.55
C MET A 65 -20.89 -12.99 -6.23
N ARG A 66 -22.11 -13.57 -6.28
CA ARG A 66 -22.79 -14.02 -5.06
C ARG A 66 -22.06 -15.16 -4.35
N ALA A 67 -21.36 -16.01 -5.10
CA ALA A 67 -20.58 -17.13 -4.58
C ALA A 67 -19.23 -16.71 -3.99
N VAL A 68 -18.79 -15.45 -4.15
CA VAL A 68 -17.55 -14.97 -3.52
C VAL A 68 -17.62 -15.15 -2.01
N THR A 69 -16.57 -15.78 -1.47
CA THR A 69 -16.39 -16.01 -0.04
C THR A 69 -15.18 -15.23 0.47
N PRO A 70 -15.05 -15.03 1.80
CA PRO A 70 -13.82 -14.50 2.39
C PRO A 70 -12.56 -15.31 2.00
N ALA A 71 -12.69 -16.61 1.77
CA ALA A 71 -11.58 -17.45 1.29
C ALA A 71 -11.21 -17.13 -0.17
N THR A 72 -12.20 -16.90 -1.03
CA THR A 72 -11.98 -16.43 -2.41
C THR A 72 -11.30 -15.08 -2.44
N MET A 73 -11.78 -14.13 -1.61
CA MET A 73 -11.12 -12.84 -1.41
C MET A 73 -9.67 -13.04 -0.98
N ALA A 74 -9.42 -13.88 0.03
CA ALA A 74 -8.07 -14.08 0.56
C ALA A 74 -7.11 -14.65 -0.49
N ALA A 75 -7.59 -15.56 -1.34
CA ALA A 75 -6.83 -16.11 -2.46
C ALA A 75 -6.51 -15.04 -3.52
N ILE A 76 -7.50 -14.23 -3.90
CA ILE A 76 -7.32 -13.10 -4.83
C ILE A 76 -6.33 -12.09 -4.25
N PHE A 77 -6.48 -11.72 -2.98
CA PHE A 77 -5.59 -10.80 -2.28
C PHE A 77 -4.15 -11.31 -2.27
N GLY A 78 -3.98 -12.58 -1.90
CA GLY A 78 -2.69 -13.27 -1.91
C GLY A 78 -2.04 -13.24 -3.28
N ALA A 79 -2.76 -13.64 -4.32
CA ALA A 79 -2.22 -13.75 -5.67
C ALA A 79 -1.92 -12.38 -6.33
N ASN A 80 -2.83 -11.42 -6.22
CA ASN A 80 -2.78 -10.19 -6.99
C ASN A 80 -2.02 -9.05 -6.30
N TYR A 81 -1.81 -9.14 -4.98
CA TYR A 81 -1.19 -8.05 -4.23
C TYR A 81 -0.04 -8.55 -3.36
N TRP A 82 -0.27 -9.53 -2.49
CA TRP A 82 0.76 -10.02 -1.57
C TRP A 82 1.95 -10.67 -2.30
N ASN A 83 1.66 -11.65 -3.14
CA ASN A 83 2.68 -12.40 -3.88
C ASN A 83 3.35 -11.55 -4.95
N GLN A 84 2.61 -10.64 -5.61
CA GLN A 84 3.15 -9.76 -6.65
C GLN A 84 4.28 -8.86 -6.15
N VAL A 85 4.27 -8.48 -4.87
CA VAL A 85 5.34 -7.66 -4.26
C VAL A 85 6.25 -8.49 -3.35
N HIS A 86 6.19 -9.82 -3.41
CA HIS A 86 7.00 -10.72 -2.58
C HIS A 86 6.92 -10.34 -1.09
N ALA A 87 5.71 -9.99 -0.60
CA ALA A 87 5.53 -9.43 0.73
C ALA A 87 6.00 -10.35 1.86
N ASP A 88 6.06 -11.67 1.64
CA ASP A 88 6.64 -12.63 2.58
C ASP A 88 8.11 -12.38 2.91
N SER A 89 8.84 -11.71 2.03
CA SER A 89 10.25 -11.37 2.19
C SER A 89 10.47 -9.96 2.72
N LEU A 90 9.43 -9.13 2.78
CA LEU A 90 9.52 -7.77 3.27
C LEU A 90 9.46 -7.76 4.81
N PRO A 91 10.15 -6.81 5.47
CA PRO A 91 9.97 -6.58 6.89
C PRO A 91 8.53 -6.18 7.22
N ALA A 92 8.07 -6.58 8.41
CA ALA A 92 6.78 -6.17 8.93
C ALA A 92 6.63 -4.65 8.92
N GLY A 93 5.49 -4.16 8.45
CA GLY A 93 5.22 -2.75 8.23
C GLY A 93 5.61 -2.29 6.83
N ILE A 94 6.77 -2.70 6.29
CA ILE A 94 7.15 -2.42 4.90
C ILE A 94 6.24 -3.19 3.95
N ASP A 95 5.93 -4.44 4.27
CA ASP A 95 4.90 -5.23 3.58
C ASP A 95 3.54 -4.51 3.54
N LEU A 96 3.04 -4.03 4.67
CA LEU A 96 1.78 -3.30 4.77
C LEU A 96 1.82 -2.02 3.94
N MET A 97 2.88 -1.22 4.08
CA MET A 97 3.08 0.01 3.31
C MET A 97 3.06 -0.27 1.81
N THR A 98 3.68 -1.37 1.38
CA THR A 98 3.81 -1.74 -0.04
C THR A 98 2.51 -2.34 -0.59
N VAL A 99 1.88 -3.26 0.14
CA VAL A 99 0.68 -3.99 -0.31
C VAL A 99 -0.54 -3.08 -0.34
N ASP A 100 -0.81 -2.31 0.71
CA ASP A 100 -2.00 -1.45 0.75
C ASP A 100 -1.91 -0.30 -0.28
N HIS A 101 -0.71 0.26 -0.47
CA HIS A 101 -0.50 1.23 -1.55
C HIS A 101 -0.70 0.56 -2.91
N GLY A 102 -0.21 -0.67 -3.07
CA GLY A 102 -0.43 -1.48 -4.27
C GLY A 102 -1.89 -1.82 -4.52
N PHE A 103 -2.72 -1.93 -3.49
CA PHE A 103 -4.16 -2.12 -3.63
C PHE A 103 -4.83 -0.94 -4.35
N SER A 104 -4.38 0.28 -4.05
CA SER A 104 -4.91 1.51 -4.67
C SER A 104 -4.21 1.88 -5.98
N ARG A 105 -2.91 1.59 -6.11
CA ARG A 105 -2.05 2.09 -7.19
C ARG A 105 -1.54 1.01 -8.16
N GLY A 106 -1.83 -0.25 -7.88
CA GLY A 106 -1.24 -1.42 -8.54
C GLY A 106 0.02 -1.90 -7.83
N ALA A 107 0.16 -3.22 -7.67
CA ALA A 107 1.27 -3.86 -6.95
C ALA A 107 2.65 -3.47 -7.50
N VAL A 108 2.83 -3.55 -8.82
CA VAL A 108 4.09 -3.19 -9.52
C VAL A 108 4.44 -1.72 -9.28
N THR A 109 3.48 -0.80 -9.43
CA THR A 109 3.68 0.63 -9.16
C THR A 109 4.18 0.88 -7.74
N SER A 110 3.62 0.14 -6.77
CA SER A 110 4.00 0.25 -5.37
C SER A 110 5.41 -0.28 -5.10
N ALA A 111 5.76 -1.43 -5.67
CA ALA A 111 7.11 -1.99 -5.59
C ALA A 111 8.15 -1.05 -6.22
N MET A 112 7.85 -0.47 -7.38
CA MET A 112 8.70 0.55 -8.01
C MET A 112 8.86 1.79 -7.13
N LEU A 113 7.81 2.24 -6.42
CA LEU A 113 7.91 3.37 -5.51
C LEU A 113 8.84 3.07 -4.32
N LEU A 114 8.73 1.88 -3.73
CA LEU A 114 9.65 1.41 -2.69
C LEU A 114 11.10 1.43 -3.20
N GLN A 115 11.35 0.88 -4.38
CA GLN A 115 12.69 0.87 -4.98
C GLN A 115 13.24 2.28 -5.23
N ARG A 116 12.40 3.24 -5.65
CA ARG A 116 12.78 4.64 -5.81
C ARG A 116 13.17 5.28 -4.48
N VAL A 117 12.43 5.01 -3.40
CA VAL A 117 12.77 5.50 -2.05
C VAL A 117 14.11 4.92 -1.58
N LEU A 118 14.39 3.66 -1.91
CA LEU A 118 15.66 3.00 -1.64
C LEU A 118 16.82 3.46 -2.55
N GLY A 119 16.55 4.28 -3.57
CA GLY A 119 17.57 4.68 -4.57
C GLY A 119 18.02 3.54 -5.50
N THR A 120 17.23 2.47 -5.60
CA THR A 120 17.51 1.29 -6.44
C THR A 120 16.83 1.38 -7.81
N VAL A 121 17.16 0.47 -8.73
CA VAL A 121 16.46 0.34 -10.01
C VAL A 121 14.98 0.00 -9.76
N ALA A 122 14.09 0.85 -10.24
CA ALA A 122 12.65 0.71 -10.06
C ALA A 122 12.04 -0.20 -11.15
N ASP A 123 12.31 -1.50 -11.10
CA ASP A 123 11.80 -2.51 -12.02
C ASP A 123 10.48 -3.16 -11.56
N GLY A 124 10.06 -2.90 -10.32
CA GLY A 124 8.86 -3.46 -9.70
C GLY A 124 9.05 -4.88 -9.17
N TRP A 125 10.23 -5.48 -9.29
CA TRP A 125 10.56 -6.80 -8.80
C TRP A 125 11.29 -6.73 -7.45
N ILE A 126 10.67 -7.27 -6.40
CA ILE A 126 11.27 -7.31 -5.06
C ILE A 126 12.15 -8.56 -4.93
N GLY A 127 13.37 -8.44 -5.45
CA GLY A 127 14.42 -9.45 -5.37
C GLY A 127 15.49 -9.14 -4.30
N ALA A 128 16.56 -9.93 -4.31
CA ALA A 128 17.66 -9.83 -3.33
C ALA A 128 18.29 -8.44 -3.26
N GLY A 129 18.41 -7.72 -4.39
CA GLY A 129 18.93 -6.35 -4.41
C GLY A 129 18.06 -5.37 -3.63
N THR A 130 16.73 -5.43 -3.82
CA THR A 130 15.76 -4.62 -3.07
C THR A 130 15.82 -4.96 -1.59
N LEU A 131 15.86 -6.25 -1.23
CA LEU A 131 15.94 -6.70 0.16
C LEU A 131 17.23 -6.25 0.86
N ALA A 132 18.37 -6.30 0.16
CA ALA A 132 19.64 -5.79 0.68
C ALA A 132 19.59 -4.26 0.89
N ALA A 133 18.97 -3.52 -0.02
CA ALA A 133 18.79 -2.08 0.13
C ALA A 133 17.86 -1.70 1.30
N ILE A 134 16.83 -2.51 1.57
CA ILE A 134 15.99 -2.35 2.77
C ILE A 134 16.82 -2.57 4.04
N ALA A 135 17.62 -3.63 4.09
CA ALA A 135 18.45 -3.95 5.26
C ALA A 135 19.54 -2.89 5.53
N GLY A 136 20.09 -2.30 4.46
CA GLY A 136 21.10 -1.24 4.52
C GLY A 136 20.53 0.18 4.44
N PHE A 137 19.23 0.37 4.62
CA PHE A 137 18.60 1.67 4.43
C PHE A 137 19.19 2.74 5.36
N ALA A 138 19.51 3.91 4.79
CA ALA A 138 20.01 5.05 5.52
C ALA A 138 19.15 6.29 5.21
N ALA A 139 18.79 7.04 6.25
CA ALA A 139 18.00 8.26 6.15
C ALA A 139 18.49 9.24 5.06
N ALA A 140 19.81 9.40 4.95
CA ALA A 140 20.44 10.30 4.00
C ALA A 140 20.34 9.86 2.53
N SER A 141 19.95 8.61 2.23
CA SER A 141 19.87 8.09 0.86
C SER A 141 18.52 8.33 0.17
N VAL A 142 17.53 8.90 0.87
CA VAL A 142 16.19 9.13 0.31
C VAL A 142 16.25 10.24 -0.74
N PRO A 143 15.90 9.99 -2.01
CA PRO A 143 15.93 11.02 -3.04
C PRO A 143 14.85 12.09 -2.76
N PRO A 144 15.18 13.39 -2.61
CA PRO A 144 14.19 14.43 -2.29
C PRO A 144 13.09 14.56 -3.34
N SER A 145 13.40 14.21 -4.60
CA SER A 145 12.46 14.26 -5.74
C SER A 145 11.31 13.24 -5.65
N VAL A 146 11.41 12.23 -4.80
CA VAL A 146 10.41 11.15 -4.73
C VAL A 146 9.56 11.20 -3.46
N ILE A 147 9.78 12.21 -2.61
CA ILE A 147 9.07 12.38 -1.33
C ILE A 147 8.39 13.74 -1.24
N ASP A 148 7.39 13.83 -0.37
CA ASP A 148 6.78 15.09 0.03
C ASP A 148 7.41 15.57 1.35
N ALA A 149 8.04 16.74 1.34
CA ALA A 149 8.80 17.25 2.50
C ALA A 149 7.90 17.49 3.73
N VAL A 150 6.68 18.01 3.52
CA VAL A 150 5.73 18.26 4.60
C VAL A 150 5.24 16.94 5.20
N ALA A 151 4.95 15.94 4.37
CA ALA A 151 4.58 14.61 4.84
C ALA A 151 5.73 13.90 5.57
N LEU A 152 6.97 14.07 5.11
CA LEU A 152 8.14 13.56 5.83
C LEU A 152 8.21 14.16 7.24
N GLN A 153 8.08 15.48 7.35
CA GLN A 153 8.09 16.17 8.64
C GLN A 153 6.92 15.79 9.54
N GLU A 154 5.72 15.60 8.96
CA GLU A 154 4.54 15.08 9.67
C GLU A 154 4.82 13.68 10.24
N GLY A 155 5.36 12.75 9.44
CA GLY A 155 5.67 11.39 9.89
C GLY A 155 6.79 11.33 10.93
N LEU A 156 7.68 12.32 10.96
CA LEU A 156 8.74 12.48 11.97
C LEU A 156 8.26 13.20 13.23
N GLY A 157 7.07 13.80 13.23
CA GLY A 157 6.58 14.61 14.36
C GLY A 157 7.36 15.91 14.57
N VAL A 158 8.00 16.45 13.53
CA VAL A 158 8.74 17.72 13.59
C VAL A 158 7.94 18.86 12.95
N GLN A 159 8.46 20.09 13.03
CA GLN A 159 7.85 21.25 12.39
C GLN A 159 7.70 21.02 10.88
N GLN A 160 6.50 21.29 10.37
CA GLN A 160 6.10 21.10 8.98
C GLN A 160 6.30 22.39 8.16
N ASP A 161 7.56 22.78 7.95
CA ASP A 161 7.92 23.99 7.19
C ASP A 161 8.23 23.72 5.71
N GLY A 162 8.21 22.46 5.27
CA GLY A 162 8.52 22.03 3.91
C GLY A 162 10.01 22.07 3.56
N ASN A 163 10.88 22.49 4.48
CA ASN A 163 12.32 22.58 4.29
C ASN A 163 13.00 21.40 4.98
N ILE A 164 13.57 20.47 4.20
CA ILE A 164 14.36 19.35 4.74
C ILE A 164 15.72 19.88 5.21
N GLY A 165 15.75 20.40 6.43
CA GLY A 165 16.94 20.95 7.08
C GLY A 165 17.53 20.02 8.14
N PRO A 166 18.51 20.52 8.92
CA PRO A 166 19.21 19.73 9.95
C PRO A 166 18.29 19.07 10.98
N VAL A 167 17.20 19.73 11.38
CA VAL A 167 16.22 19.17 12.33
C VAL A 167 15.51 17.94 11.77
N THR A 168 15.02 18.03 10.53
CA THR A 168 14.37 16.91 9.84
C THR A 168 15.33 15.75 9.63
N LEU A 169 16.57 16.04 9.19
CA LEU A 169 17.59 15.02 8.98
C LEU A 169 18.03 14.33 10.29
N ALA A 170 18.17 15.10 11.38
CA ALA A 170 18.49 14.56 12.69
C ALA A 170 17.37 13.65 13.22
N ALA A 171 16.09 14.07 13.08
CA ALA A 171 14.95 13.25 13.47
C ALA A 171 14.88 11.95 12.67
N LEU A 172 15.08 12.01 11.35
CA LEU A 172 15.08 10.82 10.50
C LEU A 172 16.25 9.87 10.83
N SER A 173 17.42 10.42 11.16
CA SER A 173 18.61 9.63 11.50
C SER A 173 18.56 9.00 12.90
N ALA A 174 17.67 9.47 13.78
CA ALA A 174 17.47 8.93 15.11
C ALA A 174 16.58 7.67 15.12
N LEU A 175 15.87 7.40 14.01
CA LEU A 175 15.03 6.22 13.85
C LEU A 175 15.86 4.98 13.49
N SER A 176 15.35 3.79 13.81
CA SER A 176 15.89 2.56 13.22
C SER A 176 15.73 2.58 11.68
N PRO A 177 16.53 1.81 10.92
CA PRO A 177 16.41 1.75 9.46
C PRO A 177 14.97 1.46 8.97
N ILE A 178 14.25 0.55 9.63
CA ILE A 178 12.87 0.22 9.25
C ILE A 178 11.90 1.35 9.55
N GLU A 179 11.99 1.98 10.72
CA GLU A 179 11.14 3.13 11.08
C GLU A 179 11.38 4.32 10.14
N GLY A 180 12.65 4.62 9.86
CA GLY A 180 13.02 5.65 8.88
C GLY A 180 12.46 5.35 7.48
N LEU A 181 12.55 4.10 7.03
CA LEU A 181 12.00 3.70 5.75
C LEU A 181 10.47 3.78 5.71
N LEU A 182 9.77 3.43 6.80
CA LEU A 182 8.32 3.61 6.90
C LEU A 182 7.92 5.07 6.70
N VAL A 183 8.61 6.00 7.37
CA VAL A 183 8.34 7.44 7.26
C VAL A 183 8.68 7.97 5.86
N ALA A 184 9.78 7.52 5.26
CA ALA A 184 10.15 7.88 3.89
C ALA A 184 9.13 7.35 2.86
N LEU A 185 8.65 6.11 3.03
CA LEU A 185 7.60 5.53 2.19
C LEU A 185 6.28 6.29 2.33
N TYR A 186 5.90 6.67 3.55
CA TYR A 186 4.73 7.52 3.77
C TYR A 186 4.83 8.82 2.96
N ALA A 187 5.96 9.52 3.09
CA ALA A 187 6.21 10.76 2.35
C ALA A 187 6.18 10.56 0.83
N ALA A 188 6.73 9.44 0.33
CA ALA A 188 6.70 9.10 -1.09
C ALA A 188 5.30 8.77 -1.61
N GLN A 189 4.48 8.13 -0.80
CA GLN A 189 3.10 7.78 -1.16
C GLN A 189 2.21 9.03 -1.17
N VAL A 190 2.41 9.95 -0.22
CA VAL A 190 1.76 11.27 -0.26
C VAL A 190 2.17 12.04 -1.51
N HIS A 191 3.45 11.99 -1.88
CA HIS A 191 3.94 12.57 -3.14
C HIS A 191 3.25 11.95 -4.38
N ASP A 192 3.17 10.61 -4.46
CA ASP A 192 2.47 9.92 -5.56
C ASP A 192 1.01 10.35 -5.66
N TYR A 193 0.31 10.41 -4.52
CA TYR A 193 -1.09 10.81 -4.47
C TYR A 193 -1.29 12.27 -4.90
N ARG A 194 -0.47 13.22 -4.42
CA ARG A 194 -0.56 14.63 -4.81
C ARG A 194 -0.33 14.83 -6.31
N GLY A 195 0.48 13.99 -6.94
CA GLY A 195 0.72 14.03 -8.39
C GLY A 195 -0.46 13.58 -9.26
N ARG A 196 -1.58 13.12 -8.69
CA ARG A 196 -2.74 12.60 -9.44
C ARG A 196 -3.80 13.67 -9.69
N LYS A 197 -4.45 13.60 -10.87
CA LYS A 197 -5.53 14.53 -11.25
C LYS A 197 -6.73 14.42 -10.31
N GLU A 198 -7.01 13.21 -9.84
CA GLU A 198 -8.12 12.89 -8.97
C GLU A 198 -7.83 13.16 -7.48
N ALA A 199 -6.62 13.58 -7.11
CA ALA A 199 -6.22 13.77 -5.71
C ALA A 199 -7.13 14.73 -4.94
N ALA A 200 -7.52 15.85 -5.56
CA ALA A 200 -8.39 16.85 -4.97
C ALA A 200 -9.80 16.30 -4.64
N ALA A 201 -10.27 15.32 -5.41
CA ALA A 201 -11.56 14.67 -5.20
C ALA A 201 -11.49 13.53 -4.17
N ASN A 202 -10.29 13.15 -3.70
CA ASN A 202 -10.06 12.00 -2.84
C ASN A 202 -9.26 12.35 -1.57
N PRO A 203 -9.75 13.27 -0.72
CA PRO A 203 -9.03 13.68 0.50
C PRO A 203 -8.77 12.52 1.47
N GLY A 204 -9.59 11.47 1.43
CA GLY A 204 -9.41 10.27 2.25
C GLY A 204 -8.12 9.48 1.96
N TRP A 205 -7.47 9.69 0.81
CA TRP A 205 -6.20 9.04 0.48
C TRP A 205 -5.09 9.42 1.45
N PHE A 206 -5.01 10.69 1.85
CA PHE A 206 -4.00 11.19 2.78
C PHE A 206 -4.25 10.67 4.20
N THR A 207 -5.51 10.65 4.65
CA THR A 207 -5.90 10.03 5.92
C THR A 207 -5.53 8.55 5.95
N ARG A 208 -5.79 7.81 4.86
CA ARG A 208 -5.41 6.39 4.76
C ARG A 208 -3.89 6.21 4.79
N ALA A 209 -3.14 7.05 4.08
CA ALA A 209 -1.67 7.00 4.09
C ALA A 209 -1.11 7.16 5.49
N ARG A 210 -1.62 8.14 6.26
CA ARG A 210 -1.20 8.38 7.64
C ARG A 210 -1.57 7.22 8.57
N ASN A 211 -2.80 6.71 8.46
CA ASN A 211 -3.23 5.54 9.24
C ASN A 211 -2.40 4.31 8.92
N ARG A 212 -1.95 4.16 7.66
CA ARG A 212 -1.07 3.07 7.23
C ARG A 212 0.32 3.20 7.84
N LEU A 213 0.89 4.41 7.90
CA LEU A 213 2.15 4.66 8.60
C LEU A 213 2.06 4.20 10.06
N HIS A 214 1.03 4.65 10.79
CA HIS A 214 0.83 4.26 12.19
C HIS A 214 0.65 2.75 12.37
N ALA A 215 -0.15 2.12 11.51
CA ALA A 215 -0.33 0.67 11.53
C ALA A 215 0.98 -0.08 11.21
N GLY A 216 1.78 0.42 10.26
CA GLY A 216 3.09 -0.13 9.93
C GLY A 216 4.08 -0.02 11.08
N GLN A 217 4.15 1.14 11.73
CA GLN A 217 4.97 1.35 12.93
C GLN A 217 4.58 0.39 14.06
N GLY A 218 3.28 0.14 14.27
CA GLY A 218 2.80 -0.83 15.26
C GLY A 218 3.13 -2.30 14.96
N LEU A 219 3.56 -2.61 13.73
CA LEU A 219 4.02 -3.95 13.34
C LEU A 219 5.53 -4.14 13.49
N VAL A 220 6.30 -3.06 13.64
CA VAL A 220 7.74 -3.13 13.86
C VAL A 220 7.97 -3.65 15.29
N PRO A 221 8.71 -4.75 15.47
CA PRO A 221 9.05 -5.22 16.82
C PRO A 221 9.80 -4.12 17.58
N ALA A 222 9.42 -3.88 18.84
CA ALA A 222 10.17 -2.98 19.70
C ALA A 222 11.64 -3.42 19.75
N ALA A 223 12.57 -2.49 19.54
CA ALA A 223 13.99 -2.78 19.66
C ALA A 223 14.25 -3.41 21.03
N SER A 224 14.74 -4.65 21.04
CA SER A 224 15.14 -5.30 22.28
C SER A 224 16.22 -4.43 22.91
N THR A 225 15.95 -3.90 24.10
CA THR A 225 16.96 -3.18 24.88
C THR A 225 18.16 -4.14 25.04
N PRO A 226 19.38 -3.77 24.63
CA PRO A 226 20.53 -4.60 24.96
C PRO A 226 20.62 -4.67 26.49
N ALA A 227 20.62 -5.89 27.01
CA ALA A 227 20.85 -6.18 28.43
C ALA A 227 22.27 -5.76 28.85
#